data_AF-A0A7J7IU67-F1
#
_entry.id   AF-A0A7J7IU67-F1
#
_cell.length_a   1.000
_cell.length_b   1.000
_cell.length_c   1.000
_cell.angle_alpha   90.00
_cell.angle_beta   90.00
_cell.angle_gamma   90.00
#
_symmetry.space_group_name_H-M   'P 1'
#
loop_
_entity.id
_entity.type
_entity.pdbx_description
1 polymer ?
#
loop_
_entity_poly.entity_id
_entity_poly.type
_entity_poly.pdbx_seq_one_letter_code
_entity_poly.pdbx_strand_id
1 'polypeptide(L)'
;MNVCFCVENIGEIPGHFSNDLKELLKNLLQVDLTKRFGNLKNGVNDIKGHKWFSSTDWIAIYQKKVESPFIPKCKGPGDPSHFDDYEEEPLKISSTEKCSKEFADF
;
A
#
# COMPACT_ATOMS: atom_id res chain seq x y z
N MET A 1 6.03 -22.87 13.59
CA MET A 1 5.23 -21.66 13.32
C MET A 1 5.68 -21.11 11.97
N ASN A 2 5.19 -21.71 10.88
CA ASN A 2 5.50 -21.28 9.52
C ASN A 2 4.19 -20.85 8.89
N VAL A 3 3.90 -19.56 8.93
CA VAL A 3 2.85 -18.99 8.09
C VAL A 3 3.46 -18.74 6.72
N CYS A 4 3.69 -19.83 5.99
CA CYS A 4 3.94 -19.77 4.56
C CYS A 4 2.58 -19.55 3.90
N PHE A 5 2.13 -18.30 3.81
CA PHE A 5 1.05 -17.89 2.91
C PHE A 5 1.57 -17.91 1.45
N CYS A 6 2.15 -19.02 1.02
CA CYS A 6 2.43 -19.27 -0.38
C CYS A 6 1.20 -19.91 -1.01
N VAL A 7 0.31 -19.04 -1.48
CA VAL A 7 -0.38 -19.12 -2.77
C VAL A 7 -0.78 -20.52 -3.29
N GLU A 8 -1.71 -21.20 -2.61
CA GLU A 8 -2.48 -22.28 -3.27
C GLU A 8 -3.94 -21.92 -3.56
N ASN A 9 -4.41 -20.75 -3.12
CA ASN A 9 -5.68 -20.22 -3.58
C ASN A 9 -5.59 -18.69 -3.54
N ILE A 10 -5.58 -18.04 -4.70
CA ILE A 10 -6.24 -16.72 -4.76
C ILE A 10 -7.68 -17.04 -4.38
N GLY A 11 -8.02 -16.82 -3.11
CA GLY A 11 -9.38 -17.00 -2.61
C GLY A 11 -10.37 -16.35 -3.58
N GLU A 12 -11.54 -16.98 -3.75
CA GLU A 12 -12.51 -16.64 -4.79
C GLU A 12 -12.56 -15.13 -5.06
N ILE A 13 -12.09 -14.72 -6.24
CA ILE A 13 -12.12 -13.30 -6.60
C ILE A 13 -13.60 -12.90 -6.65
N PRO A 14 -14.02 -11.87 -5.89
CA PRO A 14 -15.43 -11.53 -5.80
C PRO A 14 -16.06 -11.33 -7.19
N GLY A 15 -17.28 -11.85 -7.36
CA GLY A 15 -17.98 -11.84 -8.65
C GLY A 15 -18.12 -10.44 -9.25
N HIS A 16 -18.31 -9.44 -8.38
CA HIS A 16 -18.51 -8.02 -8.75
C HIS A 16 -17.24 -7.32 -9.26
N PHE A 17 -16.06 -7.95 -9.22
CA PHE A 17 -14.85 -7.36 -9.80
C PHE A 17 -14.93 -7.35 -11.33
N SER A 18 -14.50 -6.25 -11.95
CA SER A 18 -14.37 -6.18 -13.40
C SER A 18 -13.31 -7.16 -13.92
N ASN A 19 -13.42 -7.58 -15.17
CA ASN A 19 -12.46 -8.51 -15.77
C ASN A 19 -11.05 -7.92 -15.81
N ASP A 20 -10.91 -6.62 -16.10
CA ASP A 20 -9.62 -5.95 -16.08
C ASP A 20 -8.99 -5.95 -14.68
N LEU A 21 -9.80 -5.77 -13.62
CA LEU A 21 -9.28 -5.85 -12.25
C LEU A 21 -8.84 -7.28 -11.91
N LYS A 22 -9.64 -8.29 -12.29
CA LYS A 22 -9.31 -9.71 -12.09
C LYS A 22 -8.00 -10.08 -12.79
N GLU A 23 -7.79 -9.62 -14.01
CA GLU A 23 -6.57 -9.87 -14.79
C GLU A 23 -5.35 -9.18 -14.16
N LEU A 24 -5.48 -7.92 -13.77
CA LEU A 24 -4.42 -7.19 -13.07
C LEU A 24 -4.00 -7.92 -11.79
N LEU A 25 -4.97 -8.33 -10.95
CA LEU A 25 -4.69 -9.03 -9.69
C LEU A 25 -3.99 -10.37 -9.93
N LYS A 26 -4.36 -11.14 -10.95
CA LYS A 26 -3.67 -12.39 -11.31
C LYS A 26 -2.19 -12.17 -11.66
N ASN A 27 -1.90 -11.08 -12.35
CA ASN A 27 -0.53 -10.75 -12.76
C ASN A 27 0.31 -10.13 -11.63
N LEU A 28 -0.32 -9.41 -10.69
CA LEU A 28 0.35 -8.86 -9.49
C LEU A 28 0.55 -9.92 -8.40
N LEU A 29 -0.46 -10.75 -8.14
CA LEU A 29 -0.44 -11.83 -7.15
C LEU A 29 0.06 -13.15 -7.74
N GLN A 30 0.96 -13.06 -8.73
CA GLN A 30 1.56 -14.20 -9.39
C GLN A 30 2.57 -14.90 -8.46
N VAL A 31 2.45 -16.23 -8.31
CA VAL A 31 3.36 -17.07 -7.48
C VAL A 31 4.77 -17.01 -8.00
N ASP A 32 4.90 -17.19 -9.32
CA ASP A 32 6.16 -17.17 -10.02
C ASP A 32 6.64 -15.72 -10.17
N LEU A 33 7.66 -15.34 -9.39
CA LEU A 33 8.24 -13.99 -9.40
C LEU A 33 8.69 -13.56 -10.79
N THR A 34 9.12 -14.50 -11.65
CA THR A 34 9.60 -14.20 -13.00
C THR A 34 8.48 -13.78 -13.96
N LYS A 35 7.23 -14.03 -13.56
CA LYS A 35 6.01 -13.68 -14.31
C LYS A 35 5.21 -12.55 -13.66
N ARG A 36 5.63 -12.09 -12.47
CA ARG A 36 4.91 -11.06 -11.71
C ARG A 36 5.12 -9.69 -12.35
N PHE A 37 4.02 -8.98 -12.58
CA PHE A 37 4.08 -7.58 -13.05
C PHE A 37 4.90 -6.72 -12.08
N GLY A 38 5.67 -5.79 -12.64
CA GLY A 38 6.68 -5.03 -11.90
C GLY A 38 8.06 -5.67 -11.88
N ASN A 39 8.18 -6.98 -12.15
CA ASN A 39 9.45 -7.72 -12.19
C ASN A 39 9.82 -8.23 -13.61
N LEU A 40 9.00 -7.92 -14.61
CA LEU A 40 9.26 -8.25 -16.01
C LEU A 40 10.19 -7.23 -16.66
N LYS A 41 10.53 -7.44 -17.94
CA LYS A 41 11.40 -6.55 -18.72
C LYS A 41 10.91 -5.10 -18.77
N ASN A 42 9.60 -4.85 -18.83
CA ASN A 42 9.06 -3.48 -18.86
C ASN A 42 8.85 -2.91 -17.44
N GLY A 43 9.12 -3.69 -16.39
CA GLY A 43 9.02 -3.30 -15.00
C GLY A 43 7.64 -2.74 -14.64
N VAL A 44 7.62 -1.52 -14.09
CA VAL A 44 6.39 -0.83 -13.67
C VAL A 44 5.47 -0.48 -14.85
N ASN A 45 5.98 -0.42 -16.07
CA ASN A 45 5.17 -0.02 -17.23
C ASN A 45 4.11 -1.07 -17.60
N ASP A 46 4.34 -2.36 -17.28
CA ASP A 46 3.32 -3.40 -17.44
C ASP A 46 2.10 -3.14 -16.52
N ILE A 47 2.32 -2.52 -15.36
CA ILE A 47 1.25 -2.12 -14.44
C ILE A 47 0.58 -0.85 -14.96
N LYS A 48 1.35 0.20 -15.26
CA LYS A 48 0.81 1.50 -15.70
C LYS A 48 0.05 1.43 -17.02
N GLY A 49 0.46 0.52 -17.91
CA GLY A 49 -0.16 0.29 -19.22
C GLY A 49 -1.31 -0.73 -19.19
N HIS A 50 -1.63 -1.34 -18.04
CA HIS A 50 -2.71 -2.31 -17.93
C HIS A 50 -4.08 -1.64 -18.16
N LYS A 51 -5.02 -2.35 -18.79
CA LYS A 51 -6.36 -1.82 -19.16
C LYS A 51 -7.14 -1.24 -17.97
N TRP A 52 -6.97 -1.82 -16.78
CA TRP A 52 -7.57 -1.31 -15.55
C TRP A 52 -7.17 0.14 -15.23
N PHE A 53 -5.96 0.56 -15.63
CA PHE A 53 -5.46 1.93 -15.48
C PHE A 53 -5.61 2.78 -16.76
N SER A 54 -6.39 2.35 -17.75
CA SER A 54 -6.51 3.06 -19.04
C SER A 54 -7.05 4.50 -18.91
N SER A 55 -7.86 4.79 -17.90
CA SER A 55 -8.37 6.13 -17.58
C SER A 55 -7.47 6.94 -16.64
N THR A 56 -6.33 6.37 -16.22
CA THR A 56 -5.47 6.97 -15.21
C THR A 56 -4.45 7.91 -15.84
N ASP A 57 -4.59 9.22 -15.59
CA ASP A 57 -3.55 10.20 -15.89
C ASP A 57 -2.49 10.22 -14.78
N TRP A 58 -1.40 9.49 -15.01
CA TRP A 58 -0.29 9.38 -14.06
C TRP A 58 0.40 10.72 -13.77
N ILE A 59 0.44 11.65 -14.73
CA ILE A 59 1.06 12.96 -14.55
C ILE A 59 0.15 13.85 -13.70
N ALA A 60 -1.16 13.86 -13.97
CA ALA A 60 -2.12 14.62 -13.18
C ALA A 60 -2.19 14.12 -11.72
N ILE A 61 -2.13 12.80 -11.50
CA ILE A 61 -2.06 12.23 -10.15
C ILE A 61 -0.79 12.68 -9.43
N TYR A 62 0.37 12.57 -10.08
CA TYR A 62 1.64 13.01 -9.50
C TYR A 62 1.62 14.51 -9.14
N GLN A 63 1.01 15.33 -9.99
CA GLN A 63 0.84 16.77 -9.78
C GLN A 63 -0.32 17.13 -8.82
N LYS A 64 -1.01 16.14 -8.24
CA LYS A 64 -2.17 16.34 -7.35
C LYS A 64 -3.31 17.15 -7.99
N LYS A 65 -3.52 16.98 -9.30
CA LYS A 65 -4.55 17.68 -10.09
C LYS A 65 -5.85 16.89 -10.23
N VAL A 66 -5.83 15.60 -9.95
CA VAL A 66 -7.04 14.76 -9.94
C VAL A 66 -7.79 15.03 -8.63
N GLU A 67 -9.07 15.32 -8.73
CA GLU A 67 -9.94 15.48 -7.57
C GLU A 67 -10.07 14.15 -6.81
N SER A 68 -9.89 14.19 -5.49
CA SER A 68 -10.04 12.99 -4.66
C SER A 68 -11.51 12.58 -4.61
N PRO A 69 -11.85 11.29 -4.74
CA PRO A 69 -13.23 10.81 -4.57
C PRO A 69 -13.75 11.02 -3.14
N PHE A 70 -12.86 11.22 -2.18
CA PHE A 70 -13.20 11.48 -0.79
C PHE A 70 -12.26 12.52 -0.18
N ILE A 71 -12.83 13.55 0.43
CA ILE A 71 -12.12 14.55 1.22
C ILE A 71 -12.57 14.38 2.68
N PRO A 72 -11.69 13.96 3.61
CA PRO A 72 -12.04 13.82 5.02
C PRO A 72 -12.37 15.18 5.64
N LYS A 73 -13.30 15.20 6.59
CA LYS A 73 -13.75 16.43 7.25
C LYS A 73 -12.87 16.74 8.46
N CYS A 74 -11.89 17.62 8.31
CA CYS A 74 -11.06 18.05 9.43
C CYS A 74 -11.53 19.40 9.99
N LYS A 75 -11.63 19.52 11.31
CA LYS A 75 -11.98 20.76 12.02
C LYS A 75 -10.79 21.73 12.14
N GLY A 76 -9.57 21.23 11.99
CA GLY A 76 -8.34 22.03 12.04
C GLY A 76 -7.08 21.16 12.06
N PRO A 77 -5.88 21.77 12.15
CA PRO A 77 -4.60 21.05 12.08
C PRO A 77 -4.34 20.02 13.18
N GLY A 78 -5.02 20.13 14.33
CA GLY A 78 -4.87 19.22 15.47
C GLY A 78 -6.10 18.35 15.73
N ASP A 79 -6.94 18.10 14.73
CA ASP A 79 -8.16 17.30 14.87
C ASP A 79 -7.85 15.77 14.83
N PRO A 80 -8.00 15.04 15.95
CA PRO A 80 -7.72 13.61 16.00
C PRO A 80 -8.94 12.75 15.66
N SER A 81 -10.06 13.32 15.20
CA SER A 81 -11.35 12.60 15.06
C SER A 81 -11.39 11.44 14.06
N HIS A 82 -10.37 11.28 13.23
CA HIS A 82 -10.21 10.13 12.33
C HIS A 82 -9.22 9.07 12.87
N PHE A 83 -8.76 9.22 14.11
CA PHE A 83 -7.93 8.27 14.83
C PHE A 83 -8.75 7.64 15.97
N ASP A 84 -8.37 6.43 16.36
CA ASP A 84 -8.95 5.77 17.53
C ASP A 84 -8.36 6.34 18.83
N ASP A 85 -9.13 6.22 19.92
CA ASP A 85 -8.66 6.59 21.26
C ASP A 85 -7.82 5.44 21.85
N TYR A 86 -6.60 5.76 22.31
CA TYR A 86 -5.70 4.83 22.99
C TYR A 86 -5.41 5.31 24.42
N GLU A 87 -5.01 4.40 25.31
CA GLU A 87 -4.59 4.77 26.67
C GLU A 87 -3.30 5.59 26.62
N GLU A 88 -3.31 6.76 27.27
CA GLU A 88 -2.18 7.67 27.32
C GLU A 88 -1.13 7.19 28.33
N GLU A 89 0.03 6.75 27.84
CA GLU A 89 1.16 6.37 28.68
C GLU A 89 2.15 7.53 28.86
N PRO A 90 2.65 7.80 30.08
CA PRO A 90 3.66 8.82 30.28
C PRO A 90 4.99 8.40 29.63
N LEU A 91 5.64 9.36 28.95
CA LEU A 91 6.98 9.15 28.39
C LEU A 91 8.00 8.87 29.49
N LYS A 92 8.58 7.67 29.48
CA LYS A 92 9.62 7.25 30.43
C LYS A 92 11.01 7.50 29.84
N ILE A 93 11.62 8.62 30.21
CA ILE A 93 12.99 8.95 29.80
C ILE A 93 13.98 8.28 30.76
N SER A 94 14.88 7.45 30.24
CA SER A 94 15.92 6.81 31.06
C SER A 94 16.98 7.83 31.50
N SER A 95 17.46 7.71 32.73
CA SER A 95 18.59 8.51 33.24
C SER A 95 19.94 8.13 32.62
N THR A 96 20.00 7.01 31.89
CA THR A 96 21.21 6.53 31.21
C THR A 96 20.93 6.36 29.73
N GLU A 97 21.92 6.64 28.90
CA GLU A 97 21.89 6.29 27.49
C GLU A 97 21.67 4.78 27.31
N LYS A 98 20.71 4.42 26.45
CA LYS A 98 20.36 3.04 26.13
C LYS A 98 20.65 2.77 24.66
N CYS A 99 21.24 1.62 24.38
CA CYS A 99 21.40 1.09 23.03
C CYS A 99 22.15 2.02 22.05
N SER A 100 23.10 2.83 22.53
CA SER A 100 23.78 3.82 21.67
C SER A 100 24.63 3.22 20.56
N LYS A 101 25.08 1.98 20.71
CA LYS A 101 25.81 1.27 19.64
C LYS A 101 24.85 0.82 18.53
N GLU A 102 23.67 0.35 18.92
CA GLU A 102 22.64 -0.16 18.02
C GLU A 102 21.98 0.97 17.21
N PHE A 103 21.87 2.16 17.81
CA PHE A 103 21.29 3.35 17.18
C PHE A 103 22.34 4.41 16.78
N ALA A 104 23.61 4.01 16.58
CA ALA A 104 24.69 4.96 16.29
C ALA A 104 24.48 5.76 15.00
N ASP A 105 23.79 5.18 14.02
CA ASP A 105 23.52 5.76 12.69
C ASP A 105 22.02 5.97 12.43
N PHE A 106 21.19 5.98 13.48
CA PHE A 106 19.75 6.23 13.34
C PHE A 106 19.44 7.68 12.95
#